data_AF-A0A6H9UPK5-F1
#
_entry.id   AF-A0A6H9UPK5-F1
#
_cell.length_a   1.000
_cell.length_b   1.000
_cell.length_c   1.000
_cell.angle_alpha   90.00
_cell.angle_beta   90.00
_cell.angle_gamma   90.00
#
_symmetry.space_group_name_H-M   'P 1'
#
loop_
_entity.id
_entity.type
_entity.pdbx_description
1 polymer ?
#
loop_
_entity_poly.entity_id
_entity_poly.type
_entity_poly.pdbx_seq_one_letter_code
_entity_poly.pdbx_strand_id
1 'polypeptide(L)'
;MHATLTGDDDGALRYFEQALTVFEEERNQVGIGRTHSGLAYLFTRREQPEQAVEHALISLQVFLGLQAPSEIREALRLLERQRRHVGHDAFHELLSLHLDSTSVANVMQALGPGDTDAESS
;
A
#
# COMPACT_ATOMS: atom_id res chain seq x y z
N MET A 1 -1.24 19.86 -27.03
CA MET A 1 -2.19 19.53 -25.94
C MET A 1 -1.71 18.26 -25.27
N HIS A 2 -0.86 18.35 -24.25
CA HIS A 2 -0.63 17.26 -23.30
C HIS A 2 -1.24 17.74 -21.99
N ALA A 3 -2.50 17.38 -21.73
CA ALA A 3 -3.04 17.44 -20.38
C ALA A 3 -2.34 16.30 -19.63
N THR A 4 -1.26 16.67 -18.95
CA THR A 4 -0.32 15.78 -18.29
C THR A 4 -1.02 15.04 -17.17
N LEU A 5 -0.85 13.71 -17.11
CA LEU A 5 -1.34 12.84 -16.03
C LEU A 5 -1.04 13.37 -14.62
N THR A 6 -0.03 14.23 -14.48
CA THR A 6 0.33 14.95 -13.25
C THR A 6 -0.78 15.85 -12.69
N GLY A 7 -1.60 16.49 -13.54
CA GLY A 7 -2.60 17.46 -13.09
C GLY A 7 -3.81 16.83 -12.38
N ASP A 8 -4.20 15.61 -12.76
CA ASP A 8 -5.32 14.88 -12.15
C ASP A 8 -4.87 14.23 -10.83
N ASP A 9 -3.65 13.70 -10.82
CA ASP A 9 -3.11 13.04 -9.63
C ASP A 9 -2.85 14.04 -8.48
N ASP A 10 -2.46 15.29 -8.76
CA ASP A 10 -2.31 16.32 -7.72
C ASP A 10 -3.65 16.73 -7.11
N GLY A 11 -4.72 16.69 -7.92
CA GLY A 11 -6.09 16.83 -7.44
C GLY A 11 -6.45 15.68 -6.48
N ALA A 12 -6.21 14.45 -6.90
CA ALA A 12 -6.48 13.25 -6.11
C ALA A 12 -5.73 13.26 -4.76
N LEU A 13 -4.46 13.67 -4.75
CA LEU A 13 -3.67 13.77 -3.52
C LEU A 13 -4.32 14.73 -2.51
N ARG A 14 -4.67 15.95 -2.94
CA ARG A 14 -5.36 16.91 -2.05
C ARG A 14 -6.71 16.38 -1.55
N TYR A 15 -7.46 15.69 -2.40
CA TYR A 15 -8.73 15.09 -1.97
C TYR A 15 -8.54 14.02 -0.90
N PHE A 16 -7.51 13.18 -1.04
CA PHE A 16 -7.18 12.17 -0.04
C PHE A 16 -6.66 12.78 1.26
N GLU A 17 -5.84 13.83 1.20
CA GLU A 17 -5.39 14.58 2.40
C GLU A 17 -6.58 15.20 3.15
N GLN A 18 -7.51 15.83 2.44
CA GLN A 18 -8.73 16.37 3.03
C GLN A 18 -9.60 15.27 3.63
N ALA A 19 -9.75 14.14 2.95
CA ALA A 19 -10.51 12.99 3.45
C ALA A 19 -9.87 12.41 4.73
N LEU A 20 -8.53 12.32 4.79
CA LEU A 20 -7.82 11.90 6.01
C LEU A 20 -8.14 12.82 7.18
N THR A 21 -8.06 14.13 7.00
CA THR A 21 -8.39 15.09 8.07
C THR A 21 -9.81 14.87 8.60
N VAL A 22 -10.80 14.75 7.71
CA VAL A 22 -12.20 14.51 8.11
C VAL A 22 -12.36 13.17 8.84
N PHE A 23 -11.78 12.09 8.30
CA PHE A 23 -11.91 10.77 8.92
C PHE A 23 -11.14 10.66 10.24
N GLU A 24 -10.05 11.39 10.42
CA GLU A 24 -9.33 11.51 11.70
C GLU A 24 -10.17 12.24 12.75
N GLU A 25 -10.79 13.37 12.37
CA GLU A 25 -11.70 14.13 13.24
C GLU A 25 -12.91 13.27 13.66
N GLU A 26 -13.47 12.49 12.75
CA GLU A 26 -14.57 11.56 13.01
C GLU A 26 -14.13 10.26 13.69
N ARG A 27 -12.81 10.03 13.85
CA ARG A 27 -12.22 8.76 14.30
C ARG A 27 -12.67 7.55 13.46
N ASN A 28 -12.96 7.78 12.19
CA ASN A 28 -13.42 6.78 11.24
C ASN A 28 -12.24 5.99 10.68
N GLN A 29 -11.84 4.96 11.42
CA GLN A 29 -10.73 4.08 11.05
C GLN A 29 -10.94 3.40 9.68
N VAL A 30 -12.18 3.04 9.31
CA VAL A 30 -12.46 2.45 7.99
C VAL A 30 -12.18 3.46 6.87
N GLY A 31 -12.59 4.72 7.06
CA GLY A 31 -12.32 5.83 6.14
C GLY A 31 -10.83 6.10 5.99
N ILE A 32 -10.09 6.12 7.09
CA ILE A 32 -8.62 6.27 7.09
C ILE A 32 -7.98 5.14 6.28
N GLY A 33 -8.27 3.87 6.60
CA GLY A 33 -7.69 2.73 5.90
C GLY A 33 -7.96 2.74 4.39
N ARG A 34 -9.21 3.06 3.98
CA ARG A 34 -9.57 3.15 2.55
C ARG A 34 -8.85 4.29 1.84
N THR A 35 -8.63 5.40 2.54
CA THR A 35 -7.91 6.55 1.98
C THR A 35 -6.44 6.20 1.74
N HIS A 36 -5.80 5.50 2.67
CA HIS A 36 -4.44 4.99 2.49
C HIS A 36 -4.34 3.96 1.34
N SER A 37 -5.33 3.07 1.16
CA SER A 37 -5.39 2.21 -0.03
C SER A 37 -5.45 3.01 -1.35
N GLY A 38 -6.22 4.10 -1.38
CA GLY A 38 -6.31 5.01 -2.52
C GLY A 38 -4.98 5.72 -2.83
N LEU A 39 -4.31 6.21 -1.78
CA LEU A 39 -2.98 6.81 -1.89
C LEU A 39 -1.94 5.82 -2.41
N ALA A 40 -1.95 4.57 -1.92
CA ALA A 40 -1.06 3.53 -2.42
C ALA A 40 -1.22 3.32 -3.94
N TYR A 41 -2.46 3.30 -4.44
CA TYR A 41 -2.74 3.19 -5.87
C TYR A 41 -2.25 4.43 -6.66
N LEU A 42 -2.47 5.63 -6.11
CA LEU A 42 -2.00 6.88 -6.71
C LEU A 42 -0.48 6.89 -6.85
N PHE A 43 0.25 6.55 -5.78
CA PHE A 43 1.71 6.49 -5.79
C PHE A 43 2.26 5.38 -6.68
N THR A 44 1.54 4.26 -6.81
CA THR A 44 1.87 3.23 -7.80
C THR A 44 1.82 3.79 -9.22
N ARG A 45 0.78 4.57 -9.55
CA ARG A 45 0.64 5.20 -10.87
C ARG A 45 1.70 6.28 -11.14
N ARG A 46 2.23 6.90 -10.08
CA ARG A 46 3.31 7.89 -10.14
C ARG A 46 4.71 7.27 -10.20
N GLU A 47 4.84 5.95 -10.26
CA GLU A 47 6.12 5.24 -10.19
C GLU A 47 6.92 5.62 -8.92
N GLN A 48 6.20 5.80 -7.81
CA GLN A 48 6.73 6.15 -6.49
C GLN A 48 6.53 4.96 -5.53
N PRO A 49 7.32 3.88 -5.67
CA PRO A 49 7.06 2.62 -4.98
C PRO A 49 7.23 2.71 -3.46
N GLU A 50 8.16 3.54 -2.97
CA GLU A 50 8.37 3.75 -1.53
C GLU A 50 7.09 4.25 -0.86
N GLN A 51 6.52 5.33 -1.38
CA GLN A 51 5.27 5.91 -0.90
C GLN A 51 4.09 4.95 -1.11
N ALA A 52 4.06 4.21 -2.22
CA ALA A 52 3.02 3.22 -2.47
C ALA A 52 3.02 2.10 -1.43
N VAL A 53 4.21 1.58 -1.07
CA VAL A 53 4.38 0.56 -0.03
C VAL A 53 4.01 1.12 1.34
N GLU A 54 4.49 2.32 1.69
CA GLU A 54 4.18 2.97 2.96
C GLU A 54 2.66 3.09 3.17
N HIS A 55 1.94 3.67 2.21
CA HIS A 55 0.49 3.84 2.31
C HIS A 55 -0.25 2.49 2.32
N ALA A 56 0.22 1.48 1.58
CA ALA A 56 -0.37 0.15 1.63
C ALA A 56 -0.17 -0.53 3.00
N LEU A 57 0.98 -0.34 3.64
CA LEU A 57 1.27 -0.85 4.99
C LEU A 57 0.41 -0.18 6.05
N ILE A 58 0.25 1.14 5.99
CA ILE A 58 -0.64 1.87 6.92
C ILE A 58 -2.07 1.36 6.77
N SER A 59 -2.54 1.20 5.54
CA SER A 59 -3.87 0.63 5.25
C SER A 59 -4.03 -0.77 5.83
N LEU A 60 -3.02 -1.65 5.66
CA LEU A 60 -3.04 -2.99 6.22
C LEU A 60 -3.12 -2.96 7.75
N GLN A 61 -2.33 -2.11 8.40
CA GLN A 61 -2.29 -2.01 9.86
C GLN A 61 -3.63 -1.56 10.44
N VAL A 62 -4.27 -0.57 9.81
CA VAL A 62 -5.61 -0.10 10.21
C VAL A 62 -6.63 -1.25 10.08
N PHE A 63 -6.64 -1.96 8.95
CA PHE A 63 -7.59 -3.05 8.73
C PHE A 63 -7.35 -4.29 9.59
N LEU A 64 -6.09 -4.56 9.99
CA LEU A 64 -5.77 -5.56 11.00
C LEU A 64 -6.37 -5.19 12.36
N GLY A 65 -6.25 -3.93 12.78
CA GLY A 65 -6.87 -3.43 14.02
C GLY A 65 -8.40 -3.50 14.01
N LEU A 66 -9.01 -3.37 12.84
CA LEU A 66 -10.46 -3.49 12.64
C LEU A 66 -10.95 -4.93 12.42
N GLN A 67 -10.04 -5.90 12.33
CA GLN A 67 -10.36 -7.30 12.03
C GLN A 67 -11.22 -7.44 10.75
N ALA A 68 -10.89 -6.66 9.72
CA ALA A 68 -11.67 -6.53 8.49
C ALA A 68 -11.07 -7.39 7.36
N PRO A 69 -11.48 -8.68 7.19
CA PRO A 69 -10.77 -9.63 6.35
C PRO A 69 -10.80 -9.28 4.85
N SER A 70 -11.88 -8.65 4.39
CA SER A 70 -12.01 -8.23 2.99
C SER A 70 -11.03 -7.12 2.67
N GLU A 71 -10.92 -6.14 3.56
CA GLU A 71 -10.03 -4.99 3.45
C GLU A 71 -8.56 -5.38 3.66
N ILE A 72 -8.27 -6.29 4.59
CA ILE A 72 -6.93 -6.88 4.76
C ILE A 72 -6.47 -7.53 3.46
N ARG A 73 -7.34 -8.33 2.82
CA ARG A 73 -7.02 -9.00 1.55
C ARG A 73 -6.71 -7.98 0.45
N GLU A 74 -7.44 -6.88 0.40
CA GLU A 74 -7.20 -5.83 -0.58
C GLU A 74 -5.87 -5.12 -0.34
N ALA A 75 -5.54 -4.77 0.90
CA ALA A 75 -4.24 -4.19 1.25
C ALA A 75 -3.08 -5.14 0.89
N LEU A 76 -3.23 -6.45 1.12
CA LEU A 76 -2.24 -7.44 0.71
C LEU A 76 -2.08 -7.52 -0.82
N ARG A 77 -3.15 -7.38 -1.60
CA ARG A 77 -3.04 -7.31 -3.08
C ARG A 77 -2.30 -6.08 -3.55
N LEU A 78 -2.47 -4.94 -2.87
CA LEU A 78 -1.70 -3.72 -3.18
C LEU A 78 -0.20 -3.94 -2.95
N LEU A 79 0.16 -4.59 -1.85
CA LEU A 79 1.54 -4.97 -1.54
C LEU A 79 2.09 -6.01 -2.53
N GLU A 80 1.31 -7.03 -2.90
CA GLU A 80 1.68 -8.00 -3.93
C GLU A 80 1.97 -7.32 -5.28
N ARG A 81 1.14 -6.35 -5.65
CA ARG A 81 1.35 -5.52 -6.84
C ARG A 81 2.67 -4.75 -6.75
N GLN A 82 2.98 -4.13 -5.60
CA GLN A 82 4.26 -3.44 -5.43
C GLN A 82 5.43 -4.42 -5.55
N ARG A 83 5.34 -5.58 -4.90
CA ARG A 83 6.36 -6.64 -4.99
C ARG A 83 6.64 -7.07 -6.43
N ARG A 84 5.59 -7.24 -7.25
CA ARG A 84 5.76 -7.54 -8.69
C ARG A 84 6.34 -6.37 -9.49
N HIS A 85 6.06 -5.14 -9.07
CA HIS A 85 6.51 -3.94 -9.77
C HIS A 85 8.00 -3.64 -9.52
N VAL A 86 8.47 -3.71 -8.27
CA VAL A 86 9.86 -3.41 -7.91
C VAL A 86 10.77 -4.64 -7.82
N GLY A 87 10.20 -5.84 -7.77
CA GLY A 87 10.95 -7.08 -7.55
C GLY A 87 11.02 -7.48 -6.08
N HIS A 88 11.34 -8.75 -5.82
CA HIS A 88 11.32 -9.34 -4.48
C HIS A 88 12.27 -8.64 -3.50
N ASP A 89 13.54 -8.48 -3.87
CA ASP A 89 14.57 -7.94 -2.99
C ASP A 89 14.35 -6.46 -2.67
N ALA A 90 14.07 -5.65 -3.70
CA ALA A 90 13.75 -4.23 -3.51
C ALA A 90 12.48 -4.05 -2.67
N PHE A 91 11.48 -4.90 -2.85
CA PHE A 91 10.28 -4.88 -2.01
C PHE A 91 10.61 -5.22 -0.55
N HIS A 92 11.45 -6.23 -0.30
CA HIS A 92 11.91 -6.57 1.05
C HIS A 92 12.65 -5.40 1.72
N GLU A 93 13.52 -4.70 0.97
CA GLU A 93 14.18 -3.49 1.46
C GLU A 93 13.17 -2.40 1.82
N LEU A 94 12.19 -2.12 0.95
CA LEU A 94 11.13 -1.14 1.21
C LEU A 94 10.32 -1.50 2.47
N LEU A 95 9.97 -2.78 2.66
CA LEU A 95 9.29 -3.21 3.88
C LEU A 95 10.14 -2.94 5.13
N SER A 96 11.45 -3.17 5.03
CA SER A 96 12.40 -3.00 6.14
C SER A 96 12.62 -1.53 6.54
N LEU A 97 12.23 -0.56 5.70
CA LEU A 97 12.24 0.86 6.05
C LEU A 97 11.16 1.22 7.07
N HIS A 98 10.04 0.48 7.08
CA HIS A 98 8.86 0.79 7.88
C HIS A 98 8.54 -0.24 8.96
N LEU A 99 9.10 -1.46 8.85
CA LEU A 99 8.75 -2.59 9.69
C LEU A 99 9.99 -3.22 10.33
N ASP A 100 9.81 -3.82 11.51
CA ASP A 100 10.80 -4.72 12.09
C ASP A 100 10.89 -6.05 11.30
N SER A 101 11.97 -6.81 11.53
CA SER A 101 12.22 -8.07 10.82
C SER A 101 11.10 -9.11 10.98
N THR A 102 10.40 -9.11 12.12
CA THR A 102 9.30 -10.05 12.37
C THR A 102 8.08 -9.67 11.53
N SER A 103 7.76 -8.38 11.47
CA SER A 103 6.65 -7.84 10.71
C SER A 103 6.89 -7.96 9.21
N VAL A 104 8.12 -7.74 8.74
CA VAL A 104 8.52 -8.04 7.35
C VAL A 104 8.26 -9.51 7.04
N ALA A 105 8.73 -10.44 7.88
CA ALA A 105 8.52 -11.87 7.68
C ALA A 105 7.03 -12.24 7.62
N ASN A 106 6.20 -11.66 8.50
CA ASN A 106 4.75 -11.90 8.51
C ASN A 106 4.08 -11.42 7.22
N VAL A 107 4.42 -10.23 6.73
CA VAL A 107 3.90 -9.71 5.47
C VAL A 107 4.34 -10.60 4.31
N MET A 108 5.63 -10.94 4.23
CA MET A 108 6.17 -11.80 3.18
C MET A 108 5.53 -13.19 3.18
N GLN A 109 5.30 -13.77 4.36
CA GLN A 109 4.58 -15.04 4.51
C GLN A 109 3.13 -14.93 4.05
N ALA A 110 2.42 -13.84 4.38
CA ALA A 110 1.03 -13.62 3.98
C ALA A 110 0.87 -13.45 2.47
N LEU A 111 1.89 -12.91 1.78
CA LEU A 111 1.93 -12.76 0.33
C LEU A 111 2.34 -14.05 -0.41
N GLY A 112 2.74 -15.09 0.33
CA GLY A 112 3.24 -16.34 -0.24
C GLY A 112 4.61 -16.21 -0.92
N PRO A 113 5.20 -17.34 -1.35
CA PRO A 113 6.45 -17.32 -2.11
C PRO A 113 6.28 -16.47 -3.37
N GLY A 114 7.31 -15.69 -3.71
CA GLY A 114 7.31 -14.91 -4.95
C GLY A 114 7.31 -15.85 -6.16
N ASP A 115 6.76 -15.39 -7.28
CA ASP A 115 6.72 -16.15 -8.53
C ASP A 115 8.13 -16.64 -9.00
N THR A 116 9.20 -16.08 -8.43
CA THR A 116 10.61 -16.45 -8.67
C THR A 116 11.04 -17.80 -8.11
N ASP A 117 10.32 -18.38 -7.16
CA ASP A 117 10.68 -19.69 -6.57
C ASP A 117 10.13 -20.88 -7.38
N ALA A 118 9.37 -20.64 -8.45
CA ALA A 118 8.74 -21.67 -9.28
C ALA A 118 9.61 -22.13 -10.47
N GLU A 119 10.75 -21.49 -10.76
CA GLU A 119 11.64 -21.82 -11.89
C GLU A 119 12.94 -22.52 -11.47
N SER A 120 12.87 -23.44 -10.51
CA SER A 120 14.00 -24.31 -10.17
C SER A 120 13.51 -25.73 -9.87
N SER A 121 13.17 -26.48 -10.92
CA SER A 121 13.00 -27.94 -10.88
C SER A 121 13.38 -28.54 -12.23
#